data_AF-A0A961MAG2-F1
#
_entry.id   AF-A0A961MAG2-F1
#
_cell.length_a   1.000
_cell.length_b   1.000
_cell.length_c   1.000
_cell.angle_alpha   90.00
_cell.angle_beta   90.00
_cell.angle_gamma   90.00
#
_symmetry.space_group_name_H-M   'P 1'
#
loop_
_entity.id
_entity.type
_entity.pdbx_description
1 polymer ?
#
loop_
_entity_poly.entity_id
_entity_poly.type
_entity_poly.pdbx_seq_one_letter_code
_entity_poly.pdbx_strand_id
1 'polypeptide(L)'
;MADHDHTDDRLRALRDVPETPRSLRVIMQHQEWLWRKSGLVMAGMIAIAIATLTLTPVPTPVLMTGGIDKLYHVLAFAVLILPLIVTDSRRWFWAVPLAIAYGGAIELIQPTVGRSAEWLDFGADITGVLAGAALAELFHDRIHASVFADRSQMVGAEDDPDDNARLEEMRTEMMAELRVLLREELASVQHPGGDVPVGPSPAEEGEAGSGARLPLRH
;
A
#
# COMPACT_ATOMS: atom_id res chain seq x y z
N MET A 1 -33.62 31.96 6.98
CA MET A 1 -33.18 31.73 5.59
C MET A 1 -31.64 31.66 5.46
N ALA A 2 -30.89 31.38 6.54
CA ALA A 2 -29.41 31.36 6.55
C ALA A 2 -28.80 29.98 6.87
N ASP A 3 -29.63 28.96 7.13
CA ASP A 3 -29.17 27.64 7.60
C ASP A 3 -29.01 26.60 6.47
N HIS A 4 -29.71 26.81 5.35
CA HIS A 4 -29.60 25.94 4.16
C HIS A 4 -28.26 26.08 3.44
N ASP A 5 -27.69 27.29 3.40
CA ASP A 5 -26.45 27.59 2.67
C ASP A 5 -25.25 26.84 3.26
N HIS A 6 -25.17 26.79 4.60
CA HIS A 6 -24.12 26.07 5.31
C HIS A 6 -24.23 24.54 5.17
N THR A 7 -25.44 24.04 4.96
CA THR A 7 -25.71 22.61 4.78
C THR A 7 -25.34 22.18 3.37
N ASP A 8 -25.69 22.98 2.36
CA ASP A 8 -25.32 22.73 0.96
C ASP A 8 -23.81 22.88 0.72
N ASP A 9 -23.15 23.81 1.38
CA ASP A 9 -21.69 23.95 1.32
C ASP A 9 -20.97 22.77 1.99
N ARG A 10 -21.53 22.22 3.07
CA ARG A 10 -21.02 20.98 3.68
C ARG A 10 -21.25 19.76 2.80
N LEU A 11 -22.40 19.68 2.12
CA LEU A 11 -22.70 18.59 1.18
C LEU A 11 -21.85 18.68 -0.09
N ARG A 12 -21.52 19.89 -0.55
CA ARG A 12 -20.54 20.13 -1.62
C ARG A 12 -19.13 19.74 -1.20
N ALA A 13 -18.70 20.11 0.01
CA ALA A 13 -17.41 19.71 0.56
C ALA A 13 -17.25 18.19 0.73
N LEU A 14 -18.34 17.46 0.97
CA LEU A 14 -18.36 15.99 1.02
C LEU A 14 -18.45 15.33 -0.37
N ARG A 15 -19.00 16.03 -1.36
CA ARG A 15 -19.09 15.59 -2.76
C ARG A 15 -17.78 15.79 -3.54
N ASP A 16 -16.97 16.77 -3.12
CA ASP A 16 -15.68 17.13 -3.71
C ASP A 16 -14.46 16.49 -3.01
N VAL A 17 -14.59 15.26 -2.48
CA VAL A 17 -13.42 14.47 -2.03
C VAL A 17 -13.08 13.41 -3.10
N PRO A 18 -12.39 13.76 -4.20
CA PRO A 18 -11.88 12.78 -5.13
C PRO A 18 -10.48 12.35 -4.68
N GLU A 19 -10.33 11.39 -3.77
CA GLU A 19 -9.01 10.79 -3.57
C GLU A 19 -9.13 9.31 -3.27
N THR A 20 -8.64 8.49 -4.20
CA THR A 20 -8.10 7.16 -3.91
C THR A 20 -7.46 7.17 -2.52
N PRO A 21 -7.95 6.36 -1.57
CA PRO A 21 -7.64 6.59 -0.17
C PRO A 21 -6.13 6.54 0.03
N ARG A 22 -5.60 7.59 0.67
CA ARG A 22 -4.17 7.80 0.95
C ARG A 22 -3.49 6.54 1.52
N SER A 23 -4.26 5.66 2.17
CA SER A 23 -3.87 4.33 2.66
C SER A 23 -3.41 3.38 1.55
N LEU A 24 -4.05 3.34 0.38
CA LEU A 24 -3.67 2.44 -0.72
C LEU A 24 -2.29 2.81 -1.28
N ARG A 25 -2.01 4.10 -1.46
CA ARG A 25 -0.67 4.55 -1.91
C ARG A 25 0.41 4.24 -0.87
N VAL A 26 0.10 4.35 0.43
CA VAL A 26 1.02 4.00 1.52
C VAL A 26 1.29 2.49 1.57
N ILE A 27 0.26 1.65 1.38
CA ILE A 27 0.41 0.19 1.34
C ILE A 27 1.22 -0.24 0.11
N MET A 28 0.94 0.33 -1.07
CA MET A 28 1.70 0.03 -2.30
C MET A 28 3.17 0.45 -2.19
N GLN A 29 3.46 1.64 -1.64
CA GLN A 29 4.83 2.09 -1.38
C GLN A 29 5.58 1.19 -0.38
N HIS A 30 4.89 0.69 0.65
CA HIS A 30 5.49 -0.24 1.62
C HIS A 30 5.91 -1.56 0.95
N GLN A 31 5.14 -2.03 -0.03
CA GLN A 31 5.38 -3.29 -0.72
C GLN A 31 6.58 -3.23 -1.67
N GLU A 32 6.75 -2.14 -2.44
CA GLU A 32 7.94 -1.94 -3.26
C GLU A 32 9.21 -1.80 -2.42
N TRP A 33 9.10 -1.14 -1.26
CA TRP A 33 10.21 -1.02 -0.32
C TRP A 33 10.62 -2.39 0.23
N LEU A 34 9.67 -3.23 0.66
CA LEU A 34 9.92 -4.59 1.13
C LEU A 34 10.55 -5.47 0.04
N TRP A 35 10.05 -5.39 -1.20
CA TRP A 35 10.60 -6.11 -2.35
C TRP A 35 12.05 -5.73 -2.65
N ARG A 36 12.35 -4.43 -2.69
CA ARG A 36 13.72 -3.95 -2.91
C ARG A 36 14.65 -4.35 -1.77
N LYS A 37 14.16 -4.38 -0.53
CA LYS A 37 14.95 -4.77 0.65
C LYS A 37 15.21 -6.27 0.71
N SER A 38 14.24 -7.11 0.33
CA SER A 38 14.41 -8.57 0.36
C SER A 38 15.56 -9.04 -0.52
N GLY A 39 15.74 -8.44 -1.71
CA GLY A 39 16.86 -8.76 -2.59
C GLY A 39 18.23 -8.46 -1.99
N LEU A 40 18.37 -7.36 -1.24
CA LEU A 40 19.60 -7.03 -0.52
C LEU A 40 19.89 -8.01 0.61
N VAL A 41 18.86 -8.37 1.39
CA VAL A 41 19.01 -9.33 2.50
C VAL A 41 19.41 -10.70 1.96
N MET A 42 18.74 -11.19 0.91
CA MET A 42 19.05 -12.46 0.27
C MET A 42 20.49 -12.48 -0.25
N ALA A 43 20.90 -11.44 -0.98
CA ALA A 43 22.26 -11.33 -1.49
C ALA A 43 23.30 -11.28 -0.37
N GLY A 44 23.03 -10.57 0.72
CA GLY A 44 23.91 -10.54 1.89
C GLY A 44 24.10 -11.92 2.52
N MET A 45 23.00 -12.68 2.68
CA MET A 45 23.05 -14.06 3.20
C MET A 45 23.87 -14.98 2.27
N ILE A 46 23.67 -14.87 0.96
CA ILE A 46 24.41 -15.64 -0.05
C ILE A 46 25.89 -15.26 -0.02
N ALA A 47 26.22 -13.97 0.05
CA ALA A 47 27.61 -13.51 0.14
C ALA A 47 28.31 -14.11 1.36
N ILE A 48 27.68 -14.05 2.54
CA ILE A 48 28.22 -14.64 3.78
C ILE A 48 28.44 -16.15 3.62
N ALA A 49 27.47 -16.86 3.02
CA ALA A 49 27.61 -18.28 2.76
C ALA A 49 28.82 -18.57 1.84
N ILE A 50 28.96 -17.82 0.74
CA ILE A 50 30.11 -17.95 -0.17
C ILE A 50 31.42 -17.74 0.58
N ALA A 51 31.58 -16.63 1.32
CA ALA A 51 32.80 -16.37 2.10
C ALA A 51 33.10 -17.49 3.11
N THR A 52 32.07 -18.00 3.78
CA THR A 52 32.24 -19.08 4.76
C THR A 52 32.73 -20.36 4.07
N LEU A 53 32.14 -20.72 2.93
CA LEU A 53 32.51 -21.93 2.19
C LEU A 53 33.91 -21.81 1.54
N THR A 54 34.27 -20.64 1.04
CA THR A 54 35.55 -20.41 0.34
C THR A 54 36.71 -20.14 1.28
N LEU A 55 36.47 -19.53 2.45
CA LEU A 55 37.51 -19.16 3.42
C LEU A 55 37.64 -20.15 4.59
N THR A 56 36.81 -21.19 4.67
CA THR A 56 37.01 -22.27 5.65
C THR A 56 38.28 -23.07 5.31
N PRO A 57 39.20 -23.25 6.27
CA PRO A 57 40.40 -24.05 6.04
C PRO A 57 40.03 -25.50 5.71
N VAL A 58 40.59 -26.04 4.62
CA VAL A 58 40.34 -27.44 4.27
C VAL A 58 41.39 -28.31 4.95
N PRO A 59 40.99 -29.33 5.77
CA PRO A 59 41.94 -30.20 6.47
C PRO A 59 42.80 -31.07 5.54
N THR A 60 42.35 -31.26 4.30
CA THR A 60 43.02 -32.01 3.24
C THR A 60 42.65 -31.38 1.91
N PRO A 61 43.58 -31.22 0.95
CA PRO A 61 43.21 -30.82 -0.40
C PRO A 61 42.39 -31.97 -1.00
N VAL A 62 41.07 -31.94 -0.81
CA VAL A 62 40.15 -32.69 -1.64
C VAL A 62 40.29 -32.04 -3.00
N LEU A 63 41.22 -32.58 -3.81
CA LEU A 63 41.31 -32.24 -5.21
C LEU A 63 39.93 -32.52 -5.79
N MET A 64 39.12 -31.47 -5.96
CA MET A 64 37.95 -31.50 -6.84
C MET A 64 38.49 -31.55 -8.28
N THR A 65 39.15 -32.64 -8.62
CA THR A 65 39.71 -32.93 -9.93
C THR A 65 38.57 -33.11 -10.92
N GLY A 66 38.36 -32.10 -11.77
CA GLY A 66 37.39 -32.19 -12.86
C GLY A 66 36.84 -30.85 -13.36
N GLY A 67 37.22 -29.71 -12.78
CA GLY A 67 36.70 -28.40 -13.18
C GLY A 67 35.25 -28.13 -12.73
N ILE A 68 34.66 -29.06 -11.98
CA ILE A 68 33.35 -28.88 -11.32
C ILE A 68 33.41 -27.72 -10.31
N ASP A 69 34.57 -27.50 -9.69
CA ASP A 69 34.81 -26.38 -8.79
C ASP A 69 34.46 -25.03 -9.44
N LYS A 70 34.87 -24.84 -10.70
CA LYS A 70 34.55 -23.64 -11.49
C LYS A 70 33.07 -23.48 -11.75
N LEU A 71 32.32 -24.58 -11.90
CA LEU A 71 30.87 -24.51 -12.03
C LEU A 71 30.22 -24.05 -10.73
N TYR A 72 30.75 -24.45 -9.56
CA TYR A 72 30.28 -23.93 -8.28
C TYR A 72 30.53 -22.43 -8.16
N HIS A 73 31.69 -21.94 -8.59
CA HIS A 73 31.99 -20.50 -8.65
C HIS A 73 31.01 -19.73 -9.55
N VAL A 74 30.81 -20.19 -10.80
CA VAL A 74 29.83 -19.59 -11.73
C VAL A 74 28.44 -19.56 -11.10
N LEU A 75 27.96 -20.69 -10.56
CA LEU A 75 26.62 -20.79 -9.98
C LEU A 75 26.48 -19.93 -8.72
N ALA A 76 27.48 -19.93 -7.84
CA ALA A 76 27.46 -19.15 -6.60
C ALA A 76 27.33 -17.65 -6.88
N PHE A 77 28.16 -17.12 -7.80
CA PHE A 77 28.12 -15.71 -8.16
C PHE A 77 26.89 -15.34 -9.02
N ALA A 78 26.39 -16.26 -9.84
CA ALA A 78 25.12 -16.06 -10.53
C ALA A 78 23.94 -15.96 -9.53
N VAL A 79 23.90 -16.83 -8.52
CA VAL A 79 22.88 -16.80 -7.46
C VAL A 79 23.03 -15.58 -6.55
N LEU A 80 24.25 -15.09 -6.33
CA LEU A 80 24.51 -13.85 -5.57
C LEU A 80 23.93 -12.62 -6.26
N ILE A 81 24.18 -12.44 -7.56
CA ILE A 81 23.83 -11.22 -8.28
C ILE A 81 22.35 -11.17 -8.68
N LEU A 82 21.72 -12.33 -8.90
CA LEU A 82 20.34 -12.44 -9.35
C LEU A 82 19.33 -11.70 -8.45
N PRO A 83 19.26 -11.92 -7.12
CA PRO A 83 18.31 -11.21 -6.25
C PRO A 83 18.59 -9.72 -6.16
N LEU A 84 19.82 -9.26 -6.38
CA LEU A 84 20.15 -7.84 -6.38
C LEU A 84 19.51 -7.12 -7.57
N ILE A 85 19.64 -7.69 -8.77
CA ILE A 85 19.19 -7.05 -10.02
C ILE A 85 17.70 -7.28 -10.25
N VAL A 86 17.18 -8.47 -9.96
CA VAL A 86 15.77 -8.80 -10.22
C VAL A 86 14.83 -7.95 -9.37
N THR A 87 15.25 -7.56 -8.17
CA THR A 87 14.46 -6.69 -7.29
C THR A 87 14.56 -5.21 -7.65
N ASP A 88 15.59 -4.81 -8.42
CA ASP A 88 15.83 -3.44 -8.85
C ASP A 88 16.94 -3.39 -9.93
N SER A 89 16.56 -3.35 -11.20
CA SER A 89 17.52 -3.40 -12.33
C SER A 89 18.51 -2.24 -12.33
N ARG A 90 18.18 -1.09 -11.71
CA ARG A 90 19.12 0.05 -11.60
C ARG A 90 20.36 -0.30 -10.79
N ARG A 91 20.31 -1.36 -9.99
CA ARG A 91 21.45 -1.81 -9.19
C ARG A 91 22.57 -2.41 -10.02
N TRP A 92 22.31 -2.80 -11.27
CA TRP A 92 23.31 -3.35 -12.18
C TRP A 92 24.64 -2.59 -12.14
N PHE A 93 24.59 -1.26 -12.29
CA PHE A 93 25.77 -0.40 -12.41
C PHE A 93 26.73 -0.45 -11.23
N TRP A 94 26.25 -0.78 -10.02
CA TRP A 94 27.09 -0.86 -8.84
C TRP A 94 27.19 -2.29 -8.28
N ALA A 95 26.17 -3.12 -8.43
CA ALA A 95 26.15 -4.49 -7.93
C ALA A 95 27.12 -5.40 -8.69
N VAL A 96 27.20 -5.28 -10.02
CA VAL A 96 28.12 -6.06 -10.86
C VAL A 96 29.59 -5.78 -10.50
N PRO A 97 30.09 -4.53 -10.51
CA PRO A 97 31.47 -4.28 -10.13
C PRO A 97 31.76 -4.63 -8.68
N LEU A 98 30.80 -4.47 -7.77
CA LEU A 98 30.96 -4.86 -6.36
C LEU A 98 31.09 -6.38 -6.20
N ALA A 99 30.28 -7.18 -6.90
CA ALA A 99 30.35 -8.63 -6.85
C ALA A 99 31.66 -9.16 -7.47
N ILE A 100 32.15 -8.54 -8.55
CA ILE A 100 33.46 -8.88 -9.12
C ILE A 100 34.57 -8.54 -8.13
N ALA A 101 34.55 -7.36 -7.52
CA ALA A 101 35.53 -6.98 -6.50
C ALA A 101 35.49 -7.93 -5.29
N TYR A 102 34.30 -8.41 -4.93
CA TYR A 102 34.11 -9.39 -3.86
C TYR A 102 34.75 -10.75 -4.18
N GLY A 103 34.57 -11.29 -5.39
CA GLY A 103 35.26 -12.52 -5.84
C GLY A 103 36.77 -12.35 -5.84
N GLY A 104 37.27 -11.23 -6.36
CA GLY A 104 38.71 -10.91 -6.32
C GLY A 104 39.27 -10.77 -4.91
N ALA A 105 38.48 -10.24 -3.97
CA ALA A 105 38.88 -10.14 -2.57
C ALA A 105 38.96 -11.53 -1.91
N ILE A 106 38.00 -12.43 -2.17
CA ILE A 106 38.04 -13.82 -1.68
C ILE A 106 39.31 -14.52 -2.18
N GLU A 107 39.57 -14.42 -3.48
CA GLU A 107 40.75 -14.98 -4.14
C GLU A 107 42.07 -14.51 -3.52
N LEU A 108 42.17 -13.21 -3.20
CA LEU A 108 43.34 -12.65 -2.52
C LEU A 108 43.49 -13.12 -1.07
N ILE A 109 42.39 -13.43 -0.39
CA ILE A 109 42.39 -13.85 1.02
C ILE A 109 42.63 -15.36 1.14
N GLN A 110 42.20 -16.18 0.19
CA GLN A 110 42.34 -17.64 0.21
C GLN A 110 43.76 -18.16 0.55
N PRO A 111 44.87 -17.57 0.04
CA PRO A 111 46.23 -17.93 0.45
C PRO A 111 46.50 -17.84 1.94
N THR A 112 45.86 -16.90 2.63
CA THR A 112 46.07 -16.69 4.08
C THR A 112 45.42 -17.76 4.94
N VAL A 113 44.46 -18.52 4.40
CA VAL A 113 43.77 -19.63 5.08
C VAL A 113 44.25 -21.01 4.61
N GLY A 114 45.35 -21.06 3.85
CA GLY A 114 45.95 -22.31 3.37
C GLY A 114 45.33 -22.88 2.09
N ARG A 115 44.60 -22.07 1.31
CA ARG A 115 44.11 -22.42 -0.03
C ARG A 115 44.96 -21.77 -1.13
N SER A 116 44.99 -22.35 -2.33
CA SER A 116 45.63 -21.72 -3.49
C SER A 116 44.72 -20.67 -4.09
N ALA A 117 45.29 -19.51 -4.43
CA ALA A 117 44.64 -18.57 -5.34
C ALA A 117 44.75 -19.12 -6.78
N GLU A 118 43.61 -19.42 -7.41
CA GLU A 118 43.50 -19.73 -8.82
C GLU A 118 42.78 -18.62 -9.61
N TRP A 119 43.52 -17.93 -10.49
CA TRP A 119 42.97 -16.92 -11.41
C TRP A 119 41.79 -17.42 -12.27
N LEU A 120 41.67 -18.73 -12.47
CA LEU A 120 40.55 -19.33 -13.19
C LEU A 120 39.25 -19.31 -12.38
N ASP A 121 39.31 -19.35 -11.06
CA ASP A 121 38.15 -19.24 -10.18
C ASP A 121 37.64 -17.81 -10.16
N PHE A 122 38.55 -16.82 -10.15
CA PHE A 122 38.17 -15.43 -10.38
C PHE A 122 37.50 -15.21 -11.75
N GLY A 123 38.00 -15.87 -12.80
CA GLY A 123 37.34 -15.85 -14.12
C GLY A 123 35.95 -16.49 -14.10
N ALA A 124 35.78 -17.58 -13.35
CA ALA A 124 34.49 -18.24 -13.13
C ALA A 124 33.50 -17.33 -12.36
N ASP A 125 33.98 -16.60 -11.35
CA ASP A 125 33.19 -15.62 -10.59
C ASP A 125 32.67 -14.52 -11.52
N ILE A 126 33.54 -13.90 -12.33
CA ILE A 126 33.14 -12.87 -13.31
C ILE A 126 32.09 -13.41 -14.26
N THR A 127 32.30 -14.63 -14.78
CA THR A 127 31.36 -15.27 -15.70
C THR A 127 30.00 -15.49 -15.03
N GLY A 128 30.01 -15.98 -13.78
CA GLY A 128 28.81 -16.15 -12.97
C GLY A 128 28.05 -14.84 -12.74
N VAL A 129 28.76 -13.77 -12.37
CA VAL A 129 28.18 -12.44 -12.19
C VAL A 129 27.52 -11.97 -13.49
N LEU A 130 28.22 -11.99 -14.63
CA LEU A 130 27.66 -11.49 -15.89
C LEU A 130 26.46 -12.31 -16.36
N ALA A 131 26.55 -13.65 -16.27
CA ALA A 131 25.48 -14.55 -16.65
C ALA A 131 24.24 -14.39 -15.75
N GLY A 132 24.44 -14.40 -14.43
CA GLY A 132 23.35 -14.21 -13.46
C GLY A 132 22.68 -12.85 -13.58
N ALA A 133 23.47 -11.82 -13.89
CA ALA A 133 22.97 -10.48 -14.10
C ALA A 133 22.10 -10.42 -15.37
N ALA A 134 22.59 -10.95 -16.51
CA ALA A 134 21.79 -11.03 -17.75
C ALA A 134 20.49 -11.82 -17.57
N LEU A 135 20.54 -12.94 -16.83
CA LEU A 135 19.34 -13.70 -16.47
C LEU A 135 18.37 -12.87 -15.62
N ALA A 136 18.86 -12.11 -14.65
CA ALA A 136 18.03 -11.27 -13.81
C ALA A 136 17.31 -10.17 -14.60
N GLU A 137 17.96 -9.57 -15.61
CA GLU A 137 17.29 -8.63 -16.52
C GLU A 137 16.20 -9.31 -17.35
N LEU A 138 16.46 -10.51 -17.89
CA LEU A 138 15.46 -11.27 -18.65
C LEU A 138 14.24 -11.66 -17.78
N PHE A 139 14.46 -11.97 -16.50
CA PHE A 139 13.40 -12.35 -15.58
C PHE A 139 12.71 -11.18 -14.90
N HIS A 140 13.29 -9.97 -14.93
CA HIS A 140 12.74 -8.78 -14.27
C HIS A 140 11.28 -8.56 -14.63
N ASP A 141 10.96 -8.55 -15.94
CA ASP A 141 9.61 -8.29 -16.43
C ASP A 141 8.63 -9.42 -16.07
N ARG A 142 9.09 -10.67 -16.10
CA ARG A 142 8.23 -11.84 -15.80
C ARG A 142 7.93 -12.00 -14.32
N ILE A 143 8.91 -11.75 -13.45
CA ILE A 143 8.75 -11.86 -12.00
C ILE A 143 7.92 -10.69 -11.48
N HIS A 144 8.11 -9.49 -12.02
CA HIS A 144 7.24 -8.36 -11.69
C HIS A 144 5.79 -8.67 -12.11
N ALA A 145 5.57 -9.22 -13.31
CA ALA A 145 4.23 -9.60 -13.73
C ALA A 145 3.59 -10.65 -12.79
N SER A 146 4.29 -11.72 -12.41
CA SER A 146 3.70 -12.79 -11.58
C SER A 146 3.49 -12.40 -10.11
N VAL A 147 4.41 -11.63 -9.53
CA VAL A 147 4.33 -11.21 -8.12
C VAL A 147 3.28 -10.11 -7.92
N PHE A 148 3.08 -9.25 -8.92
CA PHE A 148 2.13 -8.14 -8.81
C PHE A 148 0.75 -8.44 -9.42
N ALA A 149 0.62 -9.38 -10.37
CA ALA A 149 -0.69 -9.79 -10.91
C ALA A 149 -1.61 -10.41 -9.84
N ASP A 150 -1.06 -11.22 -8.94
CA ASP A 150 -1.80 -11.82 -7.81
C ASP A 150 -2.32 -10.74 -6.85
N ARG A 151 -1.54 -9.67 -6.66
CA ARG A 151 -1.93 -8.55 -5.79
C ARG A 151 -2.96 -7.61 -6.40
N SER A 152 -2.92 -7.38 -7.71
CA SER A 152 -3.96 -6.59 -8.39
C SER A 152 -5.33 -7.27 -8.38
N GLN A 153 -5.38 -8.61 -8.37
CA GLN A 153 -6.65 -9.34 -8.27
C GLN A 153 -7.29 -9.19 -6.89
N MET A 154 -6.50 -9.13 -5.80
CA MET A 154 -7.05 -8.87 -4.45
C MET A 154 -7.61 -7.46 -4.28
N VAL A 155 -6.99 -6.45 -4.89
CA VAL A 155 -7.49 -5.04 -4.81
C VAL A 155 -8.63 -4.80 -5.79
N GLY A 156 -8.64 -5.48 -6.95
CA GLY A 156 -9.74 -5.41 -7.90
C GLY A 156 -11.01 -6.18 -7.49
N ALA A 157 -10.92 -7.06 -6.49
CA ALA A 157 -12.07 -7.77 -5.95
C ALA A 157 -12.96 -6.89 -5.04
N GLU A 158 -12.46 -5.77 -4.53
CA GLU A 158 -13.27 -4.79 -3.77
C GLU A 158 -14.10 -3.88 -4.70
N ASP A 159 -13.73 -3.78 -5.98
CA ASP A 159 -14.44 -3.07 -7.03
C ASP A 159 -15.30 -4.03 -7.89
N ASP A 160 -15.78 -5.16 -7.32
CA ASP A 160 -16.77 -5.98 -8.04
C ASP A 160 -18.07 -5.15 -8.17
N PRO A 161 -18.46 -4.74 -9.40
CA PRO A 161 -19.65 -3.92 -9.59
C PRO A 161 -20.92 -4.57 -9.03
N ASP A 162 -20.95 -5.90 -8.91
CA ASP A 162 -22.08 -6.64 -8.33
C ASP A 162 -22.16 -6.47 -6.80
N ASP A 163 -21.03 -6.48 -6.10
CA ASP A 163 -20.99 -6.30 -4.64
C ASP A 163 -21.30 -4.85 -4.23
N ASN A 164 -20.87 -3.87 -5.03
CA ASN A 164 -21.20 -2.46 -4.79
C ASN A 164 -22.70 -2.20 -5.05
N ALA A 165 -23.28 -2.81 -6.07
CA ALA A 165 -24.73 -2.76 -6.33
C ALA A 165 -25.53 -3.41 -5.19
N ARG A 166 -25.10 -4.57 -4.67
CA ARG A 166 -25.73 -5.23 -3.51
C ARG A 166 -25.65 -4.38 -2.24
N LEU A 167 -24.52 -3.72 -1.98
CA LEU A 167 -24.36 -2.82 -0.84
C LEU A 167 -25.24 -1.58 -0.97
N GLU A 168 -25.42 -1.05 -2.18
CA GLU A 168 -26.37 0.02 -2.46
C GLU A 168 -27.81 -0.43 -2.21
N GLU A 169 -28.20 -1.63 -2.67
CA GLU A 169 -29.51 -2.21 -2.38
C GLU A 169 -29.76 -2.34 -0.88
N MET A 170 -28.85 -3.00 -0.14
CA MET A 170 -28.97 -3.16 1.32
C MET A 170 -29.01 -1.81 2.06
N ARG A 171 -28.20 -0.83 1.63
CA ARG A 171 -28.23 0.53 2.18
C ARG A 171 -29.57 1.21 1.94
N THR A 172 -30.15 1.05 0.75
CA THR A 172 -31.44 1.65 0.42
C THR A 172 -32.58 1.02 1.21
N GLU A 173 -32.56 -0.30 1.39
CA GLU A 173 -33.54 -1.04 2.19
C GLU A 173 -33.47 -0.62 3.67
N MET A 174 -32.27 -0.65 4.27
CA MET A 174 -32.08 -0.25 5.66
C MET A 174 -32.47 1.22 5.92
N MET A 175 -32.18 2.12 4.98
CA MET A 175 -32.61 3.52 5.05
C MET A 175 -34.12 3.70 4.85
N ALA A 176 -34.79 2.81 4.12
CA ALA A 176 -36.24 2.80 3.99
C ALA A 176 -36.90 2.33 5.30
N GLU A 177 -36.41 1.25 5.90
CA GLU A 177 -36.88 0.74 7.19
C GLU A 177 -36.70 1.77 8.32
N LEU A 178 -35.52 2.39 8.42
CA LEU A 178 -35.24 3.45 9.39
C LEU A 178 -36.22 4.64 9.27
N ARG A 179 -36.59 5.04 8.05
CA ARG A 179 -37.56 6.12 7.83
C ARG A 179 -38.95 5.77 8.31
N VAL A 180 -39.37 4.51 8.16
CA VAL A 180 -40.68 4.03 8.62
C VAL A 180 -40.69 3.99 10.16
N LEU A 181 -39.69 3.38 10.77
CA LEU A 181 -39.55 3.30 12.23
C LEU A 181 -39.50 4.69 12.88
N LEU A 182 -38.76 5.63 12.28
CA LEU A 182 -38.70 7.00 12.78
C LEU A 182 -40.06 7.72 12.68
N ARG A 183 -40.84 7.46 11.63
CA ARG A 183 -42.20 8.01 11.48
C ARG A 183 -43.15 7.43 12.52
N GLU A 184 -43.08 6.13 12.77
CA GLU A 184 -43.88 5.46 13.79
C GLU A 184 -43.53 5.98 15.19
N GLU A 185 -42.25 6.16 15.48
CA GLU A 185 -41.79 6.72 16.75
C GLU A 185 -42.16 8.20 16.92
N LEU A 186 -42.04 9.01 15.87
CA LEU A 186 -42.51 10.40 15.90
C LEU A 186 -44.02 10.50 16.09
N ALA A 187 -44.80 9.58 15.51
CA ALA A 187 -46.25 9.51 15.68
C ALA A 187 -46.63 8.99 17.07
N SER A 188 -45.87 8.06 17.65
CA SER A 188 -46.08 7.53 19.00
C SER A 188 -45.74 8.56 20.09
N VAL A 189 -44.71 9.39 19.87
CA VAL A 189 -44.33 10.48 20.78
C VAL A 189 -45.33 11.65 20.75
N GLN A 190 -46.10 11.84 19.66
CA GLN A 190 -47.06 12.94 19.54
C GLN A 190 -48.41 12.74 20.27
N HIS A 191 -48.64 11.64 20.98
CA HIS A 191 -49.82 11.46 21.87
C HIS A 191 -49.43 10.74 23.17
N PRO A 192 -49.25 11.47 24.29
CA PRO A 192 -50.39 11.68 25.20
C PRO A 192 -50.38 13.00 26.04
N GLY A 193 -51.55 13.66 26.11
CA GLY A 193 -51.95 14.64 27.14
C GLY A 193 -51.81 16.11 26.73
N GLY A 194 -52.83 16.97 26.76
CA GLY A 194 -54.20 16.88 27.25
C GLY A 194 -54.89 18.23 27.02
N ASP A 195 -56.20 18.24 27.23
CA ASP A 195 -57.13 19.35 26.99
C ASP A 195 -56.63 20.73 27.44
N VAL A 196 -56.67 21.70 26.53
CA VAL A 196 -56.69 23.13 26.90
C VAL A 196 -58.12 23.64 26.66
N PRO A 197 -58.83 24.13 27.70
CA PRO A 197 -60.20 24.58 27.57
C PRO A 197 -60.26 25.86 26.73
N VAL A 198 -61.23 25.91 25.82
CA VAL A 198 -61.64 27.11 25.08
C VAL A 198 -62.05 28.18 26.08
N GLY A 199 -61.19 29.18 26.29
CA GLY A 199 -61.52 30.45 26.96
C GLY A 199 -62.23 31.42 25.99
N PRO A 200 -63.11 32.30 26.48
CA PRO A 200 -64.18 32.87 25.68
C PRO A 200 -63.69 33.87 24.63
N SER A 201 -64.39 33.83 23.48
CA SER A 201 -64.35 34.82 22.41
C SER A 201 -64.58 36.24 22.97
N PRO A 202 -63.75 37.25 22.64
CA PRO A 202 -64.11 38.63 22.92
C PRO A 202 -65.24 39.03 21.98
N ALA A 203 -66.39 39.29 22.57
CA ALA A 203 -67.54 39.87 21.94
C ALA A 203 -67.21 41.28 21.40
N GLU A 204 -67.92 41.59 20.33
CA GLU A 204 -68.20 42.92 19.81
C GLU A 204 -68.57 43.89 20.95
N GLU A 205 -67.86 45.00 21.09
CA GLU A 205 -68.41 46.24 21.66
C GLU A 205 -67.78 47.48 20.99
N GLY A 206 -68.60 48.20 20.23
CA GLY A 206 -68.68 49.66 20.37
C GLY A 206 -67.99 50.57 19.35
N GLU A 207 -68.44 50.55 18.08
CA GLU A 207 -68.48 51.77 17.28
C GLU A 207 -69.64 52.67 17.77
N ALA A 208 -69.34 53.88 18.28
CA ALA A 208 -70.18 55.08 18.11
C ALA A 208 -69.59 56.31 18.82
N GLY A 209 -68.95 57.17 18.03
CA GLY A 209 -69.25 58.60 17.88
C GLY A 209 -69.51 59.52 19.09
N SER A 210 -68.81 60.66 19.01
CA SER A 210 -69.30 62.03 19.29
C SER A 210 -68.85 62.70 20.59
N GLY A 211 -68.15 63.83 20.43
CA GLY A 211 -68.38 64.98 21.31
C GLY A 211 -67.16 65.66 21.96
N ALA A 212 -66.59 66.61 21.22
CA ALA A 212 -66.32 67.99 21.69
C ALA A 212 -65.11 68.34 22.61
N ARG A 213 -64.33 69.29 22.06
CA ARG A 213 -63.65 70.47 22.69
C ARG A 213 -62.23 70.35 23.27
N LEU A 214 -61.31 70.97 22.52
CA LEU A 214 -60.24 71.92 22.92
C LEU A 214 -60.34 72.52 24.34
N PRO A 215 -59.21 72.88 25.02
CA PRO A 215 -58.34 73.95 24.54
C PRO A 215 -56.80 73.87 24.81
N LEU A 216 -56.07 74.57 23.93
CA LEU A 216 -54.87 75.42 24.07
C LEU A 216 -54.02 75.37 25.38
N ARG A 217 -52.68 75.35 25.23
CA ARG A 217 -51.80 76.45 25.66
C ARG A 217 -50.32 76.30 25.22
N HIS A 218 -49.84 77.43 24.66
CA HIS A 218 -48.49 78.00 24.51
C HIS A 218 -47.39 77.22 23.79
#